data_AF-E1Z321-F1
#
_entry.id   AF-E1Z321-F1
#
_cell.length_a   1.000
_cell.length_b   1.000
_cell.length_c   1.000
_cell.angle_alpha   90.00
_cell.angle_beta   90.00
_cell.angle_gamma   90.00
#
_symmetry.space_group_name_H-M   'P 1'
#
loop_
_entity.id
_entity.type
_entity.pdbx_description
1 polymer ?
#
loop_
_entity_poly.entity_id
_entity_poly.type
_entity_poly.pdbx_seq_one_letter_code
_entity_poly.pdbx_strand_id
1 'polypeptide(L)'
;MEHTLTCVLVLLSTADSVNLTFHTPGTFTSAIRNSQQLVVHQRLTVPPSIVDQSVEKALTSCCCFGQGTISAHVRLERDKAQPGEEVQVVVEVDNRSKQAVRKIEVCLKQEAEGRDMVGRHNSRRRWHREHSKADHPGLQPFTMLQGGLARRLALRLPSALPPSMRGSLITCDYFVKVSLKFSGMVRELKMKVPIIVAAPQPIPTTEEPFYREVPPFWSPSVVASGVEAINVPSAPPLPQELLQPDGPFWSRARSNASSDSLSAPLLGGPAYSVV
;
A
#
# COMPACT_ATOMS: atom_id res chain seq x y z
N MET A 1 -13.75 20.26 43.75
CA MET A 1 -14.49 19.26 42.95
C MET A 1 -13.67 19.01 41.71
N GLU A 2 -13.10 17.82 41.58
CA GLU A 2 -12.31 17.42 40.40
C GLU A 2 -13.29 16.97 39.31
N HIS A 3 -13.24 17.60 38.13
CA HIS A 3 -14.05 17.21 37.00
C HIS A 3 -13.26 16.25 36.11
N THR A 4 -13.62 14.97 36.16
CA THR A 4 -13.07 13.94 35.27
C THR A 4 -13.66 14.13 33.87
N LEU A 5 -12.81 14.45 32.89
CA LEU A 5 -13.20 14.52 31.49
C LEU A 5 -13.18 13.11 30.89
N THR A 6 -14.35 12.60 30.51
CA THR A 6 -14.48 11.33 29.79
C THR A 6 -14.47 11.61 28.29
N CYS A 7 -13.43 11.16 27.60
CA CYS A 7 -13.31 11.30 26.15
C CYS A 7 -13.85 10.03 25.48
N VAL A 8 -14.81 10.17 24.56
CA VAL A 8 -15.36 9.04 23.79
C VAL A 8 -14.79 9.10 22.37
N LEU A 9 -14.02 8.07 22.00
CA LEU A 9 -13.41 7.92 20.68
C LEU A 9 -14.34 7.09 19.78
N VAL A 10 -14.79 7.65 18.67
CA VAL A 10 -15.56 6.92 17.64
C VAL A 10 -14.73 6.89 16.36
N LEU A 11 -14.39 5.69 15.87
CA LEU A 11 -13.62 5.47 14.64
C LEU A 11 -14.55 4.96 13.53
N LEU A 12 -14.65 5.70 12.42
CA LEU A 12 -15.40 5.29 11.24
C LEU A 12 -14.47 5.20 10.02
N SER A 13 -14.45 4.02 9.40
CA SER A 13 -13.57 3.65 8.30
C SER A 13 -14.05 4.23 6.97
N THR A 14 -13.35 5.26 6.47
CA THR A 14 -12.99 5.50 5.05
C THR A 14 -12.28 6.84 4.85
N ALA A 15 -12.35 7.71 5.84
CA ALA A 15 -11.29 8.61 6.23
C ALA A 15 -11.25 8.44 7.75
N ASP A 16 -10.13 8.00 8.35
CA ASP A 16 -10.06 7.87 9.80
C ASP A 16 -10.00 9.28 10.39
N SER A 17 -11.11 10.00 10.32
CA SER A 17 -11.26 11.27 10.98
C SER A 17 -11.64 10.97 12.41
N VAL A 18 -10.66 11.13 13.30
CA VAL A 18 -10.89 11.11 14.74
C VAL A 18 -11.56 12.44 15.09
N ASN A 19 -12.86 12.37 15.36
CA ASN A 19 -13.61 13.53 15.85
C ASN A 19 -13.45 13.58 17.37
N LEU A 20 -12.67 14.55 17.85
CA LEU A 20 -12.55 14.81 19.28
C LEU A 20 -13.68 15.75 19.69
N THR A 21 -14.60 15.24 20.52
CA THR A 21 -15.70 16.03 21.07
C THR A 21 -15.50 16.16 22.58
N PHE A 22 -15.36 17.41 23.05
CA PHE A 22 -15.20 17.69 24.46
C PHE A 22 -16.57 17.98 25.08
N HIS A 23 -16.95 17.17 26.07
CA HIS A 23 -18.17 17.39 26.86
C HIS A 23 -17.82 18.12 28.16
N THR A 24 -18.42 19.29 28.37
CA THR A 24 -18.36 19.96 29.67
C THR A 24 -19.62 19.58 30.46
N PRO A 25 -19.50 18.97 31.65
CA PRO A 25 -20.67 18.63 32.45
C PRO A 25 -21.35 19.92 32.97
N GLY A 26 -22.62 20.12 32.65
CA GLY A 26 -23.44 21.26 33.10
C GLY A 26 -24.90 21.14 32.65
N THR A 27 -25.83 21.78 33.36
CA THR A 27 -27.29 21.72 33.12
C THR A 27 -27.78 22.53 31.91
N PHE A 28 -26.87 23.17 31.17
CA PHE A 28 -27.17 23.88 29.93
C PHE A 28 -26.70 23.06 28.74
N THR A 29 -27.65 22.35 28.12
CA THR A 29 -27.49 21.35 27.06
C THR A 29 -27.02 21.88 25.70
N SER A 30 -26.51 23.11 25.61
CA SER A 30 -26.15 23.74 24.34
C SER A 30 -24.84 24.54 24.40
N ALA A 31 -23.71 23.84 24.52
CA ALA A 31 -22.41 24.47 24.26
C ALA A 31 -21.33 23.44 23.86
N ILE A 32 -21.59 22.65 22.81
CA ILE A 32 -20.47 22.05 22.06
C ILE A 32 -19.83 23.19 21.26
N ARG A 33 -18.76 23.80 21.76
CA ARG A 33 -18.09 24.94 21.09
C ARG A 33 -16.81 24.58 20.34
N ASN A 34 -16.35 23.33 20.42
CA ASN A 34 -15.13 22.94 19.74
C ASN A 34 -15.22 21.50 19.24
N SER A 35 -15.36 21.34 17.93
CA SER A 35 -15.18 20.08 17.23
C SER A 35 -13.88 20.19 16.47
N GLN A 36 -12.93 19.31 16.78
CA GLN A 36 -11.69 19.22 16.02
C GLN A 36 -11.68 17.90 15.25
N GLN A 37 -11.47 18.00 13.96
CA GLN A 37 -11.36 16.85 13.06
C GLN A 37 -9.88 16.54 12.86
N LEU A 38 -9.41 15.45 13.45
CA LEU A 38 -8.06 14.94 13.22
C LEU A 38 -8.13 13.89 12.12
N VAL A 39 -7.51 14.14 10.97
CA VAL A 39 -7.41 13.14 9.90
C VAL A 39 -6.20 12.26 10.16
N VAL A 40 -6.44 10.99 10.47
CA VAL A 40 -5.41 9.98 10.61
C VAL A 40 -5.30 9.21 9.29
N HIS A 41 -4.07 9.06 8.80
CA HIS A 41 -3.81 8.25 7.61
C HIS A 41 -3.17 6.93 8.04
N GLN A 42 -3.86 5.81 7.80
CA GLN A 42 -3.25 4.50 7.95
C GLN A 42 -2.11 4.36 6.93
N ARG A 43 -0.90 4.06 7.42
CA ARG A 43 0.24 3.77 6.55
C ARG A 43 0.00 2.45 5.81
N LEU A 44 0.20 2.47 4.50
CA LEU A 44 0.21 1.26 3.69
C LEU A 44 1.45 0.42 4.05
N THR A 45 1.23 -0.66 4.80
CA THR A 45 2.23 -1.69 5.08
C THR A 45 2.35 -2.62 3.86
N VAL A 46 2.76 -2.08 2.71
CA VAL A 46 3.09 -2.90 1.55
C VAL A 46 4.59 -3.19 1.63
N PRO A 47 4.99 -4.48 1.72
CA PRO A 47 6.40 -4.83 1.68
C PRO A 47 6.98 -4.31 0.36
N PRO A 48 8.18 -3.70 0.38
CA PRO A 48 8.79 -3.24 -0.84
C PRO A 48 9.01 -4.43 -1.77
N SER A 49 8.47 -4.34 -2.98
CA SER A 49 8.70 -5.34 -4.02
C SER A 49 9.00 -4.60 -5.31
N ILE A 50 10.24 -4.75 -5.77
CA ILE A 50 10.63 -4.29 -7.09
C ILE A 50 9.97 -5.26 -8.07
N VAL A 51 8.95 -4.77 -8.77
CA VAL A 51 8.22 -5.53 -9.78
C VAL A 51 8.79 -5.17 -11.13
N ASP A 52 9.33 -6.18 -11.81
CA ASP A 52 9.86 -6.07 -13.15
C ASP A 52 8.84 -6.62 -14.16
N GLN A 53 8.80 -6.06 -15.37
CA GLN A 53 7.96 -6.57 -16.45
C GLN A 53 8.78 -6.81 -17.71
N SER A 54 8.72 -8.03 -18.23
CA SER A 54 9.29 -8.42 -19.53
C SER A 54 8.18 -8.72 -20.52
N VAL A 55 8.31 -8.23 -21.76
CA VAL A 55 7.41 -8.57 -22.86
C VAL A 55 8.21 -8.76 -24.14
N GLU A 56 7.99 -9.89 -24.82
CA GLU A 56 8.45 -10.13 -26.18
C GLU A 56 7.26 -10.07 -27.14
N LYS A 57 7.43 -9.39 -28.28
CA LYS A 57 6.36 -9.19 -29.27
C LYS A 57 6.89 -9.27 -30.69
N ALA A 58 6.27 -10.12 -31.50
CA ALA A 58 6.46 -10.11 -32.94
C ALA A 58 5.79 -8.87 -33.56
N LEU A 59 6.53 -8.14 -34.40
CA LEU A 59 6.04 -6.97 -35.10
C LEU A 59 5.56 -7.35 -36.48
N THR A 60 4.31 -7.01 -36.78
CA THR A 60 3.69 -7.18 -38.09
C THR A 60 3.23 -5.83 -38.61
N SER A 61 3.47 -5.57 -39.89
CA SER A 61 2.95 -4.40 -40.61
C SER A 61 2.01 -4.86 -41.71
N CYS A 62 0.90 -4.15 -41.93
CA CYS A 62 -0.04 -4.35 -43.05
C CYS A 62 -0.29 -5.82 -43.42
N CYS A 63 -1.28 -6.45 -42.79
CA CYS A 63 -1.88 -7.71 -43.25
C CYS A 63 -0.93 -8.91 -43.48
N CYS A 64 0.12 -9.07 -42.64
CA CYS A 64 0.96 -10.28 -42.48
C CYS A 64 2.46 -10.17 -42.85
N PHE A 65 2.99 -9.00 -43.22
CA PHE A 65 4.44 -8.87 -43.40
C PHE A 65 5.15 -8.81 -42.04
N GLY A 66 5.93 -9.86 -41.74
CA GLY A 66 6.79 -9.92 -40.57
C GLY A 66 7.88 -8.85 -40.64
N GLN A 67 7.93 -7.99 -39.64
CA GLN A 67 8.92 -6.92 -39.53
C GLN A 67 10.08 -7.28 -38.59
N GLY A 68 10.00 -8.43 -37.92
CA GLY A 68 10.95 -8.92 -36.92
C GLY A 68 10.33 -9.00 -35.53
N THR A 69 11.15 -9.14 -34.51
CA THR A 69 10.72 -9.21 -33.10
C THR A 69 11.32 -8.08 -32.29
N ILE A 70 10.63 -7.70 -31.22
CA ILE A 70 11.17 -6.80 -30.21
C ILE A 70 10.89 -7.39 -28.83
N SER A 71 11.91 -7.44 -27.98
CA SER A 71 11.75 -7.71 -26.56
C SER A 71 12.09 -6.47 -25.76
N ALA A 72 11.30 -6.22 -24.72
CA ALA A 72 11.50 -5.10 -23.83
C ALA A 72 11.32 -5.56 -22.38
N HIS A 73 12.21 -5.08 -21.52
CA HIS A 73 12.19 -5.30 -20.10
C HIS A 73 12.20 -3.94 -19.39
N VAL A 74 11.25 -3.73 -18.49
CA VAL A 74 11.05 -2.46 -17.78
C VAL A 74 11.00 -2.71 -16.29
N ARG A 75 11.76 -1.90 -15.56
CA ARG A 75 11.75 -1.84 -14.10
C ARG A 75 11.86 -0.41 -13.60
N LEU A 76 11.42 -0.18 -12.38
CA LEU A 76 11.65 1.09 -11.68
C LEU A 76 12.88 0.95 -10.78
N GLU A 77 13.66 2.03 -10.62
CA GLU A 77 14.75 2.02 -9.63
C GLU A 77 14.21 2.06 -8.20
N ARG A 78 13.01 2.62 -8.00
CA ARG A 78 12.29 2.68 -6.73
C ARG A 78 10.83 2.29 -6.94
N ASP A 79 10.31 1.48 -6.03
CA ASP A 79 8.91 1.05 -6.00
C ASP A 79 8.00 2.04 -5.24
N LYS A 80 8.59 2.97 -4.49
CA LYS A 80 7.94 4.01 -3.71
C LYS A 80 8.45 5.39 -4.13
N ALA A 81 7.53 6.34 -4.29
CA ALA A 81 7.86 7.72 -4.61
C ALA A 81 6.92 8.70 -3.90
N GLN A 82 7.42 9.90 -3.63
CA GLN A 82 6.60 10.99 -3.09
C GLN A 82 5.99 11.83 -4.22
N PRO A 83 4.84 12.49 -3.99
CA PRO A 83 4.33 13.51 -4.89
C PRO A 83 5.40 14.59 -5.14
N GLY A 84 5.59 14.96 -6.40
CA GLY A 84 6.65 15.89 -6.75
C GLY A 84 8.05 15.30 -6.62
N GLU A 85 8.24 13.99 -6.71
CA GLU A 85 9.54 13.34 -6.92
C GLU A 85 9.77 13.04 -8.41
N GLU A 86 11.02 12.82 -8.81
CA GLU A 86 11.34 12.27 -10.13
C GLU A 86 11.68 10.78 -10.00
N VAL A 87 11.02 9.95 -10.79
CA VAL A 87 11.22 8.50 -10.78
C VAL A 87 12.03 8.10 -12.02
N GLN A 88 13.02 7.24 -11.80
CA GLN A 88 13.83 6.67 -12.88
C GLN A 88 13.27 5.31 -13.31
N VAL A 89 12.97 5.19 -14.60
CA VAL A 89 12.51 3.97 -15.25
C VAL A 89 13.65 3.38 -16.06
N VAL A 90 14.09 2.17 -15.73
CA VAL A 90 15.11 1.46 -16.49
C VAL A 90 14.42 0.64 -17.57
N VAL A 91 14.78 0.91 -18.82
CA VAL A 91 14.22 0.22 -19.99
C VAL A 91 15.35 -0.45 -20.75
N GLU A 92 15.24 -1.77 -20.85
CA GLU A 92 16.07 -2.62 -21.69
C GLU A 92 15.25 -3.03 -22.91
N VAL A 93 15.84 -2.93 -24.10
CA VAL A 93 15.16 -3.24 -25.36
C VAL A 93 16.11 -3.97 -26.28
N ASP A 94 15.67 -5.09 -26.83
CA ASP A 94 16.35 -5.77 -27.93
C ASP A 94 15.42 -5.71 -29.16
N ASN A 95 15.69 -4.75 -30.04
CA ASN A 95 14.88 -4.51 -31.24
C ASN A 95 15.46 -5.28 -32.44
N ARG A 96 15.09 -6.55 -32.59
CA ARG A 96 15.46 -7.39 -33.74
C ARG A 96 14.54 -7.20 -34.95
N SER A 97 14.04 -5.97 -35.14
CA SER A 97 13.10 -5.64 -36.20
C SER A 97 13.64 -4.53 -37.10
N LYS A 98 13.08 -4.47 -38.32
CA LYS A 98 13.32 -3.38 -39.30
C LYS A 98 12.62 -2.07 -38.90
N GLN A 99 11.78 -2.10 -37.86
CA GLN A 99 10.96 -0.97 -37.46
C GLN A 99 11.67 -0.15 -36.39
N ALA A 100 11.76 1.15 -36.65
CA ALA A 100 12.26 2.09 -35.66
C ALA A 100 11.21 2.32 -34.58
N VAL A 101 11.65 2.38 -33.33
CA VAL A 101 10.83 2.95 -32.25
C VAL A 101 10.94 4.45 -32.42
N ARG A 102 9.87 5.13 -32.82
CA ARG A 102 9.84 6.58 -33.03
C ARG A 102 10.05 7.35 -31.73
N LYS A 103 9.37 6.91 -30.66
CA LYS A 103 9.48 7.51 -29.33
C LYS A 103 9.15 6.51 -28.24
N ILE A 104 9.73 6.72 -27.07
CA ILE A 104 9.41 5.99 -25.84
C ILE A 104 8.60 6.94 -24.96
N GLU A 105 7.34 6.58 -24.71
CA GLU A 105 6.42 7.39 -23.92
C GLU A 105 6.27 6.76 -22.53
N VAL A 106 6.56 7.53 -21.49
CA VAL A 106 6.46 7.12 -20.09
C VAL A 106 5.36 7.96 -19.43
N CYS A 107 4.34 7.31 -18.87
CA CYS A 107 3.19 8.00 -18.26
C CYS A 107 2.88 7.47 -16.87
N LEU A 108 2.61 8.36 -15.91
CA LEU A 108 2.00 7.98 -14.64
C LEU A 108 0.47 7.88 -14.83
N LYS A 109 -0.09 6.71 -14.49
CA LYS A 109 -1.54 6.49 -14.48
C LYS A 109 -2.01 6.04 -13.11
N GLN A 110 -3.19 6.51 -12.75
CA GLN A 110 -3.95 6.13 -11.57
C GLN A 110 -5.10 5.22 -11.99
N GLU A 111 -5.24 4.10 -11.28
CA GLU A 111 -6.38 3.21 -11.30
C GLU A 111 -7.07 3.31 -9.93
N ALA A 112 -8.20 4.02 -9.90
CA ALA A 112 -9.00 4.16 -8.70
C ALA A 112 -10.28 3.34 -8.85
N GLU A 113 -10.76 2.80 -7.75
CA GLU A 113 -11.96 1.98 -7.73
C GLU A 113 -12.72 2.17 -6.43
N GLY A 114 -14.04 2.25 -6.53
CA GLY A 114 -14.95 2.42 -5.42
C GLY A 114 -16.04 1.38 -5.43
N ARG A 115 -16.39 0.86 -4.26
CA ARG A 115 -17.55 0.00 -4.03
C ARG A 115 -18.69 0.84 -3.46
N ASP A 116 -19.84 0.78 -4.12
CA ASP A 116 -21.06 1.43 -3.68
C ASP A 116 -21.78 0.52 -2.67
N MET A 117 -21.88 0.96 -1.43
CA MET A 117 -22.54 0.21 -0.34
C MET A 117 -24.04 0.55 -0.23
N VAL A 118 -24.54 1.55 -0.96
CA VAL A 118 -25.88 2.11 -0.75
C VAL A 118 -26.94 1.40 -1.64
N GLY A 119 -26.53 0.57 -2.59
CA GLY A 119 -27.43 -0.17 -3.50
C GLY A 119 -27.60 -1.66 -3.16
N ARG A 120 -28.75 -2.25 -3.53
CA ARG A 120 -28.97 -3.72 -3.49
C ARG A 120 -28.00 -4.53 -4.35
N HIS A 121 -27.30 -3.87 -5.27
CA HIS A 121 -26.25 -4.45 -6.09
C HIS A 121 -24.90 -3.86 -5.70
N ASN A 122 -23.97 -4.72 -5.26
CA ASN A 122 -22.56 -4.43 -4.98
C ASN A 122 -21.84 -3.91 -6.25
N SER A 123 -22.08 -2.64 -6.59
CA SER A 123 -21.59 -2.02 -7.81
C SER A 123 -20.17 -1.49 -7.59
N ARG A 124 -19.29 -1.81 -8.55
CA ARG A 124 -17.87 -1.45 -8.54
C ARG A 124 -17.66 -0.40 -9.64
N ARG A 125 -17.30 0.82 -9.27
CA ARG A 125 -16.97 1.90 -10.22
C ARG A 125 -15.46 2.01 -10.34
N ARG A 126 -14.94 2.05 -11.56
CA ARG A 126 -13.51 2.19 -11.84
C ARG A 126 -13.23 3.49 -12.58
N TRP A 127 -12.19 4.20 -12.16
CA TRP A 127 -11.72 5.44 -12.74
C TRP A 127 -10.26 5.29 -13.16
N HIS A 128 -9.94 5.89 -14.31
CA HIS A 128 -8.58 5.94 -14.84
C HIS A 128 -8.19 7.40 -15.06
N ARG A 129 -7.06 7.82 -14.51
CA ARG A 129 -6.52 9.17 -14.69
C ARG A 129 -5.06 9.12 -15.10
N GLU A 130 -4.68 9.94 -16.08
CA GLU A 130 -3.28 10.19 -16.41
C GLU A 130 -2.83 11.47 -15.70
N HIS A 131 -1.67 11.41 -15.04
CA HIS A 131 -1.19 12.48 -14.16
C HIS A 131 0.05 13.18 -14.72
N SER A 132 0.97 12.41 -15.30
CA SER A 132 2.15 12.95 -15.95
C SER A 132 2.56 12.09 -17.14
N LYS A 133 3.31 12.71 -18.04
CA LYS A 133 3.79 12.11 -19.27
C LYS A 133 5.15 12.71 -19.64
N ALA A 134 6.09 11.86 -20.00
CA ALA A 134 7.39 12.22 -20.54
C ALA A 134 7.61 11.45 -21.86
N ASP A 135 8.04 12.17 -22.89
CA ASP A 135 8.43 11.60 -24.17
C ASP A 135 9.96 11.56 -24.26
N HIS A 136 10.50 10.41 -24.61
CA HIS A 136 11.94 10.21 -24.76
C HIS A 136 12.28 9.81 -26.21
N PRO A 137 13.51 10.14 -26.67
CA PRO A 137 13.97 9.73 -27.98
C PRO A 137 13.75 8.24 -28.26
N GLY A 138 13.43 7.93 -29.51
CA GLY A 138 13.24 6.58 -29.99
C GLY A 138 14.50 5.70 -30.01
N LEU A 139 14.38 4.56 -30.69
CA LEU A 139 15.46 3.61 -30.95
C LEU A 139 15.49 3.29 -32.44
N GLN A 140 16.70 3.15 -32.98
CA GLN A 140 16.87 2.72 -34.35
C GLN A 140 16.52 1.23 -34.51
N PRO A 141 16.26 0.77 -35.75
CA PRO A 141 16.17 -0.65 -36.04
C PRO A 141 17.44 -1.40 -35.58
N PHE A 142 17.30 -2.68 -35.26
CA PHE A 142 18.43 -3.57 -34.90
C PHE A 142 19.31 -3.06 -33.73
N THR A 143 18.75 -2.24 -32.85
CA THR A 143 19.43 -1.70 -31.67
C THR A 143 19.16 -2.56 -30.45
N MET A 144 20.20 -2.81 -29.65
CA MET A 144 20.13 -3.58 -28.41
C MET A 144 20.63 -2.72 -27.25
N LEU A 145 19.77 -2.53 -26.24
CA LEU A 145 20.04 -1.84 -24.99
C LEU A 145 19.80 -2.82 -23.85
N GLN A 146 20.85 -3.43 -23.31
CA GLN A 146 20.77 -4.36 -22.18
C GLN A 146 21.90 -4.11 -21.18
N GLY A 147 21.67 -4.48 -19.92
CA GLY A 147 22.67 -4.38 -18.85
C GLY A 147 23.18 -2.95 -18.66
N GLY A 148 24.49 -2.73 -18.79
CA GLY A 148 25.10 -1.41 -18.63
C GLY A 148 24.64 -0.36 -19.66
N LEU A 149 24.08 -0.80 -20.80
CA LEU A 149 23.54 0.07 -21.85
C LEU A 149 22.03 0.31 -21.71
N ALA A 150 21.41 -0.22 -20.64
CA ALA A 150 20.01 0.04 -20.35
C ALA A 150 19.75 1.53 -20.21
N ARG A 151 18.60 1.99 -20.74
CA ARG A 151 18.28 3.41 -20.74
C ARG A 151 17.49 3.78 -19.50
N ARG A 152 17.94 4.84 -18.82
CA ARG A 152 17.22 5.45 -17.70
C ARG A 152 16.35 6.59 -18.21
N LEU A 153 15.04 6.49 -17.97
CA LEU A 153 14.04 7.45 -18.39
C LEU A 153 13.46 8.14 -17.16
N ALA A 154 13.64 9.45 -17.08
CA ALA A 154 13.13 10.27 -16.00
C ALA A 154 11.63 10.58 -16.19
N LEU A 155 10.84 10.37 -15.14
CA LEU A 155 9.44 10.78 -15.07
C LEU A 155 9.20 11.63 -13.82
N ARG A 156 8.86 12.90 -14.03
CA ARG A 156 8.45 13.80 -12.95
C ARG A 156 7.01 13.51 -12.52
N LEU A 157 6.81 13.26 -11.23
CA LEU A 157 5.47 13.12 -10.64
C LEU A 157 4.89 14.51 -10.31
N PRO A 158 3.58 14.74 -10.47
CA PRO A 158 2.95 15.97 -9.98
C PRO A 158 3.09 16.11 -8.46
N SER A 159 3.20 17.34 -7.97
CA SER A 159 3.26 17.64 -6.53
C SER A 159 1.93 17.36 -5.82
N ALA A 160 0.81 17.51 -6.52
CA ALA A 160 -0.53 17.27 -6.01
C ALA A 160 -1.05 15.89 -6.45
N LEU A 161 -0.45 14.81 -5.92
CA LEU A 161 -0.96 13.45 -6.10
C LEU A 161 -1.61 12.95 -4.81
N PRO A 162 -2.81 12.35 -4.89
CA PRO A 162 -3.31 11.56 -3.78
C PRO A 162 -2.40 10.36 -3.54
N PRO A 163 -2.25 9.90 -2.29
CA PRO A 163 -1.46 8.73 -1.99
C PRO A 163 -2.11 7.47 -2.59
N SER A 164 -1.28 6.44 -2.80
CA SER A 164 -1.80 5.09 -2.95
C SER A 164 -2.64 4.73 -1.73
N MET A 165 -3.73 3.99 -1.93
CA MET A 165 -4.65 3.58 -0.86
C MET A 165 -5.28 2.23 -1.19
N ARG A 166 -5.39 1.34 -0.20
CA ARG A 166 -6.15 0.08 -0.33
C ARG A 166 -7.08 -0.09 0.86
N GLY A 167 -8.29 0.45 0.72
CA GLY A 167 -9.39 0.23 1.65
C GLY A 167 -10.36 -0.84 1.17
N SER A 168 -11.32 -1.20 2.03
CA SER A 168 -12.42 -2.10 1.68
C SER A 168 -13.41 -1.48 0.68
N LEU A 169 -13.58 -0.15 0.74
CA LEU A 169 -14.49 0.59 -0.13
C LEU A 169 -13.80 1.25 -1.32
N ILE A 170 -12.59 1.78 -1.12
CA ILE A 170 -11.88 2.51 -2.15
C ILE A 170 -10.46 1.97 -2.29
N THR A 171 -10.05 1.66 -3.51
CA THR A 171 -8.65 1.40 -3.86
C THR A 171 -8.14 2.46 -4.83
N CYS A 172 -6.88 2.81 -4.68
CA CYS A 172 -6.19 3.79 -5.48
C CYS A 172 -4.76 3.29 -5.69
N ASP A 173 -4.53 2.70 -6.86
CA ASP A 173 -3.25 2.15 -7.27
C ASP A 173 -2.66 3.01 -8.40
N TYR A 174 -1.34 3.08 -8.45
CA TYR A 174 -0.62 3.80 -9.50
C TYR A 174 0.27 2.83 -10.26
N PHE A 175 0.47 3.12 -11.55
CA PHE A 175 1.44 2.42 -12.36
C PHE A 175 2.08 3.38 -13.37
N VAL A 176 3.35 3.14 -13.62
CA VAL A 176 4.10 3.74 -14.71
C VAL A 176 3.85 2.91 -15.96
N LYS A 177 3.23 3.53 -16.96
CA LYS A 177 3.00 2.93 -18.27
C LYS A 177 4.12 3.33 -19.21
N VAL A 178 4.89 2.37 -19.69
CA VAL A 178 5.89 2.56 -20.75
C VAL A 178 5.30 2.10 -22.07
N SER A 179 5.29 2.97 -23.08
CA SER A 179 4.76 2.68 -24.40
C SER A 179 5.83 2.93 -25.48
N LEU A 180 6.24 1.88 -26.19
CA LEU A 180 7.10 2.00 -27.37
C LEU A 180 6.22 2.30 -28.59
N LYS A 181 6.36 3.50 -29.16
CA LYS A 181 5.61 3.92 -30.35
C LYS A 181 6.46 3.64 -31.59
N PHE A 182 5.98 2.78 -32.46
CA PHE A 182 6.67 2.45 -33.71
C PHE A 182 6.26 3.42 -34.84
N SER A 183 7.09 3.49 -35.89
CA SER A 183 6.71 4.09 -37.17
C SER A 183 5.70 3.23 -37.93
N GLY A 184 4.89 3.85 -38.79
CA GLY A 184 3.96 3.14 -39.69
C GLY A 184 2.76 2.50 -38.98
N MET A 185 2.20 1.45 -39.60
CA MET A 185 1.00 0.74 -39.13
C MET A 185 1.32 -0.42 -38.16
N VAL A 186 2.31 -0.24 -37.29
CA VAL A 186 2.71 -1.27 -36.31
C VAL A 186 2.08 -0.96 -34.95
N ARG A 187 1.48 -1.97 -34.32
CA ARG A 187 0.84 -1.81 -32.99
C ARG A 187 1.90 -1.51 -31.92
N GLU A 188 1.69 -0.44 -31.17
CA GLU A 188 2.52 -0.08 -30.01
C GLU A 188 2.68 -1.24 -28.99
N LEU A 189 3.84 -1.25 -28.32
CA LEU A 189 4.12 -2.14 -27.19
C LEU A 189 3.88 -1.38 -25.89
N LYS A 190 3.09 -1.94 -24.97
CA LYS A 190 2.72 -1.31 -23.70
C LYS A 190 3.13 -2.20 -22.54
N MET A 191 3.79 -1.60 -21.56
CA MET A 191 4.16 -2.22 -20.29
C MET A 191 3.62 -1.35 -19.16
N LYS A 192 3.24 -1.97 -18.04
CA LYS A 192 2.74 -1.35 -16.82
C LYS A 192 3.58 -1.86 -15.65
N VAL A 193 4.24 -0.95 -14.95
CA VAL A 193 4.99 -1.26 -13.72
C VAL A 193 4.32 -0.55 -12.54
N PRO A 194 3.90 -1.27 -11.49
CA PRO A 194 3.24 -0.64 -10.34
C PRO A 194 4.21 0.28 -9.59
N ILE A 195 3.68 1.37 -9.03
CA ILE A 195 4.41 2.28 -8.15
C ILE A 195 3.53 2.69 -6.98
N ILE A 196 4.10 2.79 -5.79
CA ILE A 196 3.41 3.27 -4.60
C ILE A 196 3.70 4.76 -4.46
N VAL A 197 2.64 5.57 -4.48
CA VAL A 197 2.73 7.00 -4.17
C VAL A 197 2.52 7.17 -2.67
N ALA A 198 3.57 7.56 -1.96
CA ALA A 198 3.52 7.76 -0.53
C ALA A 198 2.68 9.00 -0.17
N ALA A 199 2.00 8.96 0.98
CA ALA A 199 1.40 10.16 1.54
C ALA A 199 2.51 11.17 1.89
N PRO A 200 2.32 12.47 1.59
CA PRO A 200 3.21 13.51 2.09
C PRO A 200 3.39 13.33 3.59
N GLN A 201 4.62 13.08 4.02
CA GLN A 201 4.90 13.14 5.45
C GLN A 201 4.87 14.61 5.83
N PRO A 202 4.20 14.99 6.94
CA PRO A 202 4.39 16.32 7.48
C PRO A 202 5.90 16.50 7.67
N ILE A 203 6.45 17.56 7.08
CA ILE A 203 7.82 17.95 7.38
C ILE A 203 7.85 18.04 8.91
N PRO A 204 8.77 17.36 9.61
CA PRO A 204 8.92 17.58 11.03
C PRO A 204 9.24 19.06 11.16
N THR A 205 8.23 19.86 11.48
CA THR A 205 8.40 21.28 11.77
C THR A 205 9.47 21.27 12.83
N THR A 206 10.68 21.75 12.47
CA THR A 206 11.77 21.96 13.41
C THR A 206 11.13 22.62 14.60
N GLU A 207 11.12 21.89 15.71
CA GLU A 207 10.24 22.07 16.85
C GLU A 207 10.07 23.56 17.18
N GLU A 208 9.04 24.21 16.65
CA GLU A 208 8.37 25.24 17.42
C GLU A 208 7.64 24.41 18.46
N PRO A 209 8.14 24.33 19.70
CA PRO A 209 7.47 23.54 20.71
C PRO A 209 6.01 24.01 20.72
N PHE A 210 5.08 23.06 20.59
CA PHE A 210 3.64 23.34 20.56
C PHE A 210 3.19 24.26 21.71
N TYR A 211 4.01 24.35 22.76
CA TYR A 211 3.96 25.35 23.79
C TYR A 211 5.39 25.87 24.07
N ARG A 212 5.68 27.15 23.79
CA ARG A 212 6.90 27.80 24.33
C ARG A 212 6.83 27.95 25.85
N GLU A 213 5.62 28.04 26.39
CA GLU A 213 5.36 28.14 27.82
C GLU A 213 4.34 27.09 28.23
N VAL A 214 4.73 26.25 29.19
CA VAL A 214 3.86 25.28 29.83
C VAL A 214 2.67 26.06 30.42
N PRO A 215 1.41 25.71 30.13
CA PRO A 215 0.28 26.45 30.69
C PRO A 215 0.39 26.54 32.22
N PRO A 216 0.08 27.69 32.85
CA PRO A 216 0.29 27.90 34.30
C PRO A 216 -0.39 26.86 35.20
N PHE A 217 -1.40 26.17 34.67
CA PHE A 217 -2.23 25.17 35.33
C PHE A 217 -1.88 23.72 34.92
N TRP A 218 -0.85 23.52 34.10
CA TRP A 218 -0.36 22.20 33.72
C TRP A 218 0.63 21.70 34.78
N SER A 219 0.11 21.00 35.78
CA SER A 219 0.89 20.29 36.79
C SER A 219 0.80 18.77 36.53
N PRO A 220 1.53 18.23 35.54
CA PRO A 220 1.53 16.81 35.31
C PRO A 220 2.11 16.16 36.57
N SER A 221 1.34 15.27 37.19
CA SER A 221 1.85 14.47 38.30
C SER A 221 2.90 13.55 37.71
N VAL A 222 4.16 13.99 37.74
CA VAL A 222 5.29 13.16 37.34
C VAL A 222 5.28 12.01 38.33
N VAL A 223 4.82 10.85 37.88
CA VAL A 223 5.06 9.61 38.60
C VAL A 223 6.57 9.51 38.66
N ALA A 224 7.14 9.87 39.82
CA ALA A 224 8.57 9.86 40.04
C ALA A 224 9.05 8.50 39.53
N SER A 225 9.98 8.51 38.58
CA SER A 225 10.54 7.31 37.99
C SER A 225 11.46 6.60 38.98
N GLY A 226 10.95 6.32 40.18
CA GLY A 226 11.29 5.14 40.94
C GLY A 226 10.33 4.03 40.51
N VAL A 227 10.37 3.66 39.22
CA VAL A 227 10.03 2.29 38.89
C VAL A 227 11.16 1.51 39.55
N GLU A 228 10.96 1.08 40.81
CA GLU A 228 11.70 -0.05 41.36
C GLU A 228 11.71 -1.06 40.23
N ALA A 229 12.90 -1.34 39.69
CA ALA A 229 13.05 -2.32 38.64
C ALA A 229 12.30 -3.54 39.13
N ILE A 230 11.18 -3.86 38.48
CA ILE A 230 10.46 -5.10 38.76
C ILE A 230 11.55 -6.14 38.52
N ASN A 231 12.02 -6.72 39.62
CA ASN A 231 13.13 -7.64 39.61
C ASN A 231 12.54 -8.92 39.03
N VAL A 232 12.43 -8.96 37.70
CA VAL A 232 11.89 -10.09 36.99
C VAL A 232 12.88 -11.21 37.27
N PRO A 233 12.49 -12.24 38.06
CA PRO A 233 13.40 -13.34 38.34
C PRO A 233 13.84 -13.91 37.00
N SER A 234 15.15 -14.17 36.86
CA SER A 234 15.72 -14.72 35.64
C SER A 234 14.85 -15.89 35.18
N ALA A 235 14.36 -15.81 33.94
CA ALA A 235 13.50 -16.86 33.40
C ALA A 235 14.21 -18.20 33.59
N PRO A 236 13.51 -19.24 34.11
CA PRO A 236 14.11 -20.56 34.24
C PRO A 236 14.63 -21.03 32.88
N PRO A 237 15.76 -21.75 32.84
CA PRO A 237 16.32 -22.24 31.59
C PRO A 237 15.27 -23.02 30.82
N LEU A 238 15.14 -22.72 29.53
CA LEU A 238 14.26 -23.44 28.62
C LEU A 238 14.59 -24.94 28.69
N PRO A 239 13.59 -25.83 28.87
CA PRO A 239 13.77 -27.27 28.80
C PRO A 239 14.49 -27.65 27.50
N GLN A 240 15.53 -28.48 27.58
CA GLN A 240 16.33 -28.88 26.41
C GLN A 240 15.50 -29.58 25.31
N GLU A 241 14.36 -30.16 25.67
CA GLU A 241 13.40 -30.77 24.74
C GLU A 241 12.76 -29.76 23.78
N LEU A 242 12.67 -28.48 24.15
CA LEU A 242 12.13 -27.43 23.28
C LEU A 242 13.15 -26.94 22.25
N LEU A 243 14.45 -27.18 22.46
CA LEU A 243 15.56 -26.75 21.60
C LEU A 243 15.88 -27.75 20.47
N GLN A 244 15.16 -28.87 20.37
CA GLN A 244 15.37 -29.82 19.27
C GLN A 244 14.85 -29.24 17.94
N PRO A 245 15.71 -29.05 16.91
CA PRO A 245 15.36 -28.35 15.67
C PRO A 245 14.43 -29.12 14.73
N ASP A 246 14.19 -30.42 14.96
CA ASP A 246 13.58 -31.31 13.96
C ASP A 246 12.19 -31.86 14.32
N GLY A 247 11.55 -31.30 15.34
CA GLY A 247 10.19 -31.70 15.74
C GLY A 247 9.10 -30.92 15.00
N PRO A 248 8.15 -31.56 14.29
CA PRO A 248 7.00 -30.85 13.73
C PRO A 248 6.15 -30.23 14.86
N PHE A 249 5.76 -28.95 14.73
CA PHE A 249 5.16 -28.16 15.83
C PHE A 249 3.89 -28.78 16.46
N TRP A 250 3.21 -29.67 15.74
CA TRP A 250 1.96 -30.32 16.15
C TRP A 250 2.16 -31.57 17.03
N SER A 251 3.37 -32.08 17.20
CA SER A 251 3.62 -33.29 18.03
C SER A 251 3.60 -33.03 19.54
N ARG A 252 3.60 -31.76 19.99
CA ARG A 252 3.75 -31.39 21.42
C ARG A 252 2.43 -31.19 22.20
N ALA A 253 1.27 -31.35 21.57
CA ALA A 253 -0.03 -31.04 22.20
C ALA A 253 -0.74 -32.22 22.90
N ARG A 254 -0.10 -33.39 23.04
CA ARG A 254 -0.76 -34.60 23.57
C ARG A 254 0.02 -35.26 24.69
N SER A 255 0.02 -34.68 25.89
CA SER A 255 0.49 -35.44 27.07
C SER A 255 -0.21 -35.13 28.40
N ASN A 256 -1.18 -34.22 28.47
CA ASN A 256 -1.92 -33.95 29.73
C ASN A 256 -3.43 -34.17 29.60
N ALA A 257 -3.85 -35.29 29.00
CA ALA A 257 -5.21 -35.79 29.16
C ALA A 257 -5.15 -37.04 30.04
N SER A 258 -5.04 -36.81 31.35
CA SER A 258 -5.31 -37.82 32.36
C SER A 258 -6.73 -38.35 32.14
N SER A 259 -6.81 -39.67 32.08
CA SER A 259 -8.01 -40.48 32.03
C SER A 259 -9.05 -40.06 33.09
N ASP A 260 -10.19 -39.57 32.62
CA ASP A 260 -11.45 -39.79 33.34
C ASP A 260 -12.52 -40.22 32.32
N SER A 261 -12.83 -41.50 32.42
CA SER A 261 -13.83 -42.23 31.65
C SER A 261 -15.23 -41.95 32.20
N LEU A 262 -16.08 -41.24 31.45
CA LEU A 262 -17.53 -41.33 31.64
C LEU A 262 -18.23 -41.36 30.28
N SER A 263 -18.75 -42.55 29.99
CA SER A 263 -19.68 -42.92 28.93
C SER A 263 -20.95 -42.07 28.93
N ALA A 264 -21.35 -41.57 27.76
CA ALA A 264 -22.71 -41.08 27.51
C ALA A 264 -23.24 -41.59 26.16
N PRO A 265 -24.54 -41.95 26.07
CA PRO A 265 -25.10 -42.72 24.96
C PRO A 265 -25.61 -41.83 23.81
N LEU A 266 -25.56 -42.43 22.61
CA LEU A 266 -26.10 -41.93 21.35
C LEU A 266 -27.62 -41.78 21.41
N LEU A 267 -28.13 -40.58 21.09
CA LEU A 267 -29.50 -40.37 20.67
C LEU A 267 -29.51 -39.71 19.28
N GLY A 268 -30.12 -40.41 18.34
CA GLY A 268 -30.31 -39.97 16.96
C GLY A 268 -31.38 -38.89 16.83
N GLY A 269 -31.35 -38.20 15.69
CA GLY A 269 -32.38 -37.29 15.23
C GLY A 269 -32.26 -37.03 13.72
N PRO A 270 -33.38 -36.76 13.02
CA PRO A 270 -33.61 -37.26 11.67
C PRO A 270 -33.27 -36.30 10.52
N ALA A 271 -33.23 -36.91 9.33
CA ALA A 271 -33.08 -36.29 8.03
C ALA A 271 -34.21 -35.30 7.70
N TYR A 272 -33.85 -34.15 7.13
CA TYR A 272 -34.75 -33.28 6.38
C TYR A 272 -34.40 -33.33 4.90
N SER A 273 -35.36 -33.78 4.09
CA SER A 273 -35.43 -33.59 2.65
C SER A 273 -36.10 -32.26 2.33
N VAL A 274 -35.58 -31.51 1.37
CA VAL A 274 -36.30 -30.38 0.75
C VAL A 274 -36.23 -30.55 -0.77
N VAL A 275 -37.41 -30.36 -1.37
CA VAL A 275 -37.73 -30.35 -2.81
C VAL A 275 -37.05 -29.17 -3.51
#